data_AF-A0A822XV85-F1
#
_entry.id   AF-A0A822XV85-F1
#
_cell.length_a   1.000
_cell.length_b   1.000
_cell.length_c   1.000
_cell.angle_alpha   90.00
_cell.angle_beta   90.00
_cell.angle_gamma   90.00
#
_symmetry.space_group_name_H-M   'P 1'
#
loop_
_entity.id
_entity.type
_entity.pdbx_description
1 polymer ?
#
loop_
_entity_poly.entity_id
_entity_poly.type
_entity_poly.pdbx_seq_one_letter_code
_entity_poly.pdbx_strand_id
1 'polypeptide(L)'
;MVVCLSIYPKKSLQLYLASMNSKSLSSNPCRKTSFTRRFLRALAEIRREEPNSSSHVDISRRCQRIKVAAYASMASAVGSKRAWSRAMICKVRNRAICRASMRQKIKISKWKKAVANKHRRDVNQEDELRRLVPGGKSMDFCKLLEETAHYIKSLTTQVQVMRSIADYYST
;
A
#
# COMPACT_ATOMS: atom_id res chain seq x y z
N MET A 1 21.44 -34.52 -0.06
CA MET A 1 20.22 -34.34 0.76
C MET A 1 19.46 -33.13 0.27
N VAL A 2 18.56 -33.35 -0.70
CA VAL A 2 17.68 -32.33 -1.27
C VAL A 2 16.36 -32.43 -0.52
N VAL A 3 16.09 -31.53 0.43
CA VAL A 3 14.80 -31.53 1.12
C VAL A 3 13.81 -30.73 0.29
N CYS A 4 12.83 -31.49 -0.20
CA CYS A 4 11.68 -31.12 -0.99
C CYS A 4 10.93 -29.89 -0.41
N LEU A 5 11.06 -28.71 -1.04
CA LEU A 5 10.22 -27.53 -0.75
C LEU A 5 8.93 -27.50 -1.61
N SER A 6 8.38 -28.68 -1.87
CA SER A 6 7.05 -28.85 -2.47
C SER A 6 5.98 -29.14 -1.42
N ILE A 7 5.95 -28.47 -0.25
CA ILE A 7 4.75 -28.45 0.59
C ILE A 7 4.57 -27.04 1.19
N TYR A 8 3.83 -26.18 0.49
CA TYR A 8 2.79 -25.40 1.16
C TYR A 8 1.47 -25.95 0.63
N PRO A 9 0.68 -26.66 1.44
CA PRO A 9 -0.57 -27.20 0.94
C PRO A 9 -1.51 -26.01 0.70
N LYS A 10 -2.15 -25.98 -0.47
CA LYS A 10 -3.26 -25.05 -0.77
C LYS A 10 -4.32 -25.00 0.36
N LYS A 11 -4.37 -26.04 1.20
CA LYS A 11 -5.20 -26.14 2.42
C LYS A 11 -4.90 -25.09 3.50
N SER A 12 -3.65 -24.65 3.72
CA SER A 12 -3.34 -23.64 4.76
C SER A 12 -3.89 -22.25 4.45
N LEU A 13 -3.85 -21.84 3.17
CA LEU A 13 -4.48 -20.60 2.72
C LEU A 13 -6.01 -20.68 2.82
N GLN A 14 -6.59 -21.85 2.53
CA GLN A 14 -8.02 -22.10 2.65
C GLN A 14 -8.49 -22.04 4.12
N LEU A 15 -7.75 -22.66 5.04
CA LEU A 15 -8.01 -22.64 6.49
C LEU A 15 -7.82 -21.25 7.09
N TYR A 16 -6.79 -20.50 6.66
CA TYR A 16 -6.60 -19.11 7.07
C TYR A 16 -7.75 -18.20 6.60
N LEU A 17 -8.19 -18.35 5.34
CA LEU A 17 -9.33 -17.61 4.80
C LEU A 17 -10.65 -17.98 5.50
N ALA A 18 -10.85 -19.24 5.87
CA ALA A 18 -12.02 -19.70 6.62
C ALA A 18 -12.01 -19.21 8.09
N SER A 19 -10.85 -19.22 8.75
CA SER A 19 -10.66 -18.74 10.13
C SER A 19 -10.86 -17.22 10.26
N MET A 20 -10.47 -16.43 9.25
CA MET A 20 -10.70 -14.99 9.24
C MET A 20 -12.17 -14.59 9.05
N ASN A 21 -13.01 -15.49 8.55
CA ASN A 21 -14.44 -15.22 8.30
C ASN A 21 -15.28 -15.23 9.60
N SER A 22 -14.79 -15.85 10.68
CA SER A 22 -15.53 -15.98 11.94
C SER A 22 -15.24 -14.88 12.98
N LYS A 23 -14.19 -14.06 12.80
CA LYS A 23 -13.70 -13.14 13.87
C LYS A 23 -13.77 -11.63 13.57
N SER A 24 -14.52 -11.13 12.58
CA SER A 24 -14.53 -9.68 12.33
C SER A 24 -15.90 -9.04 12.12
N LEU A 25 -16.31 -8.19 13.07
CA LEU A 25 -17.38 -7.21 12.89
C LEU A 25 -17.04 -6.21 11.76
N SER A 26 -18.05 -5.94 10.93
CA SER A 26 -18.30 -4.66 10.24
C SER A 26 -17.44 -4.23 9.03
N SER A 27 -16.74 -5.11 8.31
CA SER A 27 -16.21 -4.73 6.97
C SER A 27 -16.29 -5.84 5.95
N ASN A 28 -16.85 -5.49 4.78
CA ASN A 28 -17.12 -6.37 3.63
C ASN A 28 -16.09 -7.51 3.50
N PRO A 29 -16.48 -8.76 3.87
CA PRO A 29 -15.57 -9.91 3.95
C PRO A 29 -14.76 -10.09 2.65
N CYS A 30 -15.39 -9.85 1.50
CA CYS A 30 -14.79 -9.95 0.17
C CYS A 30 -13.54 -9.06 -0.05
N ARG A 31 -13.48 -7.86 0.55
CA ARG A 31 -12.34 -6.93 0.34
C ARG A 31 -11.15 -7.31 1.22
N LYS A 32 -11.40 -7.78 2.44
CA LYS A 32 -10.40 -8.32 3.35
C LYS A 32 -9.76 -9.60 2.80
N THR A 33 -10.57 -10.52 2.29
CA THR A 33 -10.08 -11.79 1.72
C THR A 33 -9.25 -11.56 0.47
N SER A 34 -9.71 -10.70 -0.45
CA SER A 34 -8.96 -10.38 -1.67
C SER A 34 -7.65 -9.63 -1.39
N PHE A 35 -7.65 -8.68 -0.45
CA PHE A 35 -6.42 -8.01 0.00
C PHE A 35 -5.44 -9.03 0.59
N THR A 36 -5.89 -9.85 1.53
CA THR A 36 -5.04 -10.83 2.20
C THR A 36 -4.44 -11.83 1.23
N ARG A 37 -5.25 -12.40 0.33
CA ARG A 37 -4.78 -13.36 -0.68
C ARG A 37 -3.69 -12.77 -1.58
N ARG A 38 -3.88 -11.52 -2.04
CA ARG A 38 -2.90 -10.80 -2.86
C ARG A 38 -1.63 -10.50 -2.07
N PHE A 39 -1.78 -10.07 -0.83
CA PHE A 39 -0.65 -9.71 0.02
C PHE A 39 0.21 -10.92 0.40
N LEU A 40 -0.40 -12.03 0.79
CA LEU A 40 0.30 -13.29 1.08
C LEU A 40 1.05 -13.83 -0.15
N ARG A 41 0.46 -13.72 -1.34
CA ARG A 41 1.15 -14.07 -2.60
C ARG A 41 2.40 -13.21 -2.80
N ALA A 42 2.28 -11.90 -2.64
CA ALA A 42 3.41 -10.99 -2.78
C ALA A 42 4.49 -11.22 -1.70
N LEU A 43 4.10 -11.59 -0.47
CA LEU A 43 5.06 -11.97 0.58
C LEU A 43 5.83 -13.23 0.21
N ALA A 44 5.17 -14.23 -0.39
CA ALA A 44 5.84 -15.43 -0.89
C ALA A 44 6.84 -15.11 -2.00
N GLU A 45 6.52 -14.20 -2.92
CA GLU A 45 7.42 -13.72 -3.97
C GLU A 45 8.64 -13.00 -3.38
N ILE A 46 8.44 -12.07 -2.44
CA ILE A 46 9.54 -11.36 -1.76
C ILE A 46 10.46 -12.32 -1.03
N ARG A 47 9.91 -13.38 -0.40
CA ARG A 47 10.71 -14.41 0.28
C ARG A 47 11.55 -15.25 -0.68
N ARG A 48 11.07 -15.50 -1.91
CA ARG A 48 11.80 -16.28 -2.92
C ARG A 48 13.00 -15.52 -3.48
N GLU A 49 12.89 -14.21 -3.64
CA GLU A 49 13.96 -13.38 -4.21
C GLU A 49 15.09 -13.09 -3.21
N GLU A 50 14.84 -13.16 -1.90
CA GLU A 50 15.83 -12.82 -0.87
C GLU A 50 15.76 -13.79 0.32
N PRO A 51 16.30 -15.03 0.17
CA PRO A 51 16.18 -16.04 1.22
C PRO A 51 16.99 -15.69 2.47
N ASN A 52 18.21 -15.13 2.34
CA ASN A 52 19.21 -15.07 3.42
C ASN A 52 20.12 -13.82 3.40
N SER A 53 19.61 -12.62 3.09
CA SER A 53 20.40 -11.38 3.16
C SER A 53 20.21 -10.68 4.52
N SER A 54 21.25 -10.71 5.36
CA SER A 54 21.25 -10.17 6.73
C SER A 54 21.76 -8.73 6.83
N SER A 55 22.21 -8.13 5.72
CA SER A 55 22.71 -6.76 5.74
C SER A 55 21.58 -5.77 6.06
N HIS A 56 21.90 -4.71 6.79
CA HIS A 56 20.94 -3.64 7.11
C HIS A 56 20.31 -3.03 5.83
N VAL A 57 21.08 -2.96 4.73
CA VAL A 57 20.59 -2.48 3.42
C VAL A 57 19.52 -3.42 2.86
N ASP A 58 19.69 -4.73 3.02
CA ASP A 58 18.77 -5.74 2.53
C ASP A 58 17.49 -5.81 3.37
N ILE A 59 17.61 -5.64 4.69
CA ILE A 59 16.46 -5.49 5.59
C ILE A 59 15.62 -4.28 5.18
N SER A 60 16.25 -3.12 4.97
CA SER A 60 15.55 -1.90 4.54
C SER A 60 14.88 -2.07 3.16
N ARG A 61 15.58 -2.71 2.21
CA ARG A 61 15.04 -3.04 0.88
C ARG A 61 13.83 -3.96 0.98
N ARG A 62 13.92 -5.02 1.79
CA ARG A 62 12.84 -5.98 2.03
C ARG A 62 11.64 -5.31 2.69
N CYS A 63 11.85 -4.52 3.74
CA CYS A 63 10.80 -3.74 4.39
C CYS A 63 10.10 -2.79 3.41
N GLN A 64 10.87 -2.14 2.53
CA GLN A 64 10.28 -1.27 1.52
C GLN A 64 9.45 -2.06 0.50
N ARG A 65 9.91 -3.24 0.04
CA ARG A 65 9.15 -4.14 -0.84
C ARG A 65 7.86 -4.62 -0.20
N ILE A 66 7.90 -5.03 1.07
CA ILE A 66 6.71 -5.42 1.85
C ILE A 66 5.73 -4.26 1.93
N LYS A 67 6.20 -3.04 2.24
CA LYS A 67 5.38 -1.82 2.25
C LYS A 67 4.74 -1.55 0.88
N VAL A 68 5.48 -1.71 -0.22
CA VAL A 68 4.93 -1.60 -1.59
C VAL A 68 3.82 -2.63 -1.81
N ALA A 69 4.11 -3.90 -1.50
CA ALA A 69 3.21 -5.02 -1.70
C ALA A 69 1.91 -4.86 -0.91
N ALA A 70 1.99 -4.33 0.31
CA ALA A 70 0.83 -4.03 1.15
C ALA A 70 -0.05 -2.96 0.49
N TYR A 71 0.52 -1.84 0.05
CA TYR A 71 -0.24 -0.78 -0.62
C TYR A 71 -0.82 -1.23 -1.97
N ALA A 72 -0.04 -1.99 -2.75
CA ALA A 72 -0.46 -2.51 -4.04
C ALA A 72 -1.62 -3.51 -3.91
N SER A 73 -1.53 -4.43 -2.95
CA SER A 73 -2.56 -5.44 -2.68
C SER A 73 -3.83 -4.79 -2.15
N MET A 74 -3.72 -3.82 -1.23
CA MET A 74 -4.87 -3.08 -0.70
C MET A 74 -5.58 -2.31 -1.83
N ALA A 75 -4.86 -1.52 -2.62
CA ALA A 75 -5.44 -0.77 -3.74
C ALA A 75 -6.07 -1.71 -4.79
N SER A 76 -5.40 -2.81 -5.14
CA SER A 76 -5.95 -3.77 -6.08
C SER A 76 -7.24 -4.45 -5.58
N ALA A 77 -7.36 -4.69 -4.26
CA ALA A 77 -8.58 -5.22 -3.65
C ALA A 77 -9.74 -4.20 -3.63
N VAL A 78 -9.43 -2.90 -3.64
CA VAL A 78 -10.40 -1.82 -3.77
C VAL A 78 -10.89 -1.69 -5.21
N GLY A 79 -10.01 -1.92 -6.18
CA GLY A 79 -10.30 -1.83 -7.61
C GLY A 79 -10.18 -0.40 -8.16
N SER A 80 -10.43 -0.26 -9.47
CA SER A 80 -10.20 0.97 -10.24
C SER A 80 -11.29 2.05 -10.08
N LYS A 81 -12.43 1.70 -9.47
CA LYS A 81 -13.54 2.64 -9.26
C LYS A 81 -13.14 3.83 -8.37
N ARG A 82 -12.22 3.60 -7.42
CA ARG A 82 -11.73 4.63 -6.50
C ARG A 82 -10.52 5.36 -7.08
N ALA A 83 -10.56 6.68 -7.08
CA ALA A 83 -9.51 7.53 -7.61
C ALA A 83 -8.20 7.36 -6.83
N TRP A 84 -8.25 7.27 -5.50
CA TRP A 84 -7.06 7.02 -4.69
C TRP A 84 -6.44 5.66 -4.98
N SER A 85 -7.26 4.65 -5.28
CA SER A 85 -6.80 3.30 -5.61
C SER A 85 -6.06 3.29 -6.95
N ARG A 86 -6.62 3.93 -7.99
CA ARG A 86 -5.93 4.10 -9.28
C ARG A 86 -4.62 4.85 -9.11
N ALA A 87 -4.62 5.97 -8.38
CA ALA A 87 -3.43 6.75 -8.12
C ALA A 87 -2.35 5.91 -7.41
N MET A 88 -2.74 5.06 -6.46
CA MET A 88 -1.83 4.15 -5.77
C MET A 88 -1.27 3.08 -6.71
N ILE A 89 -2.11 2.44 -7.54
CA ILE A 89 -1.68 1.43 -8.53
C ILE A 89 -0.72 2.05 -9.54
N CYS A 90 -1.04 3.24 -10.07
CA CYS A 90 -0.15 3.99 -10.95
C CYS A 90 1.18 4.30 -10.26
N LYS A 91 1.16 4.74 -9.00
CA LYS A 91 2.38 5.02 -8.23
C LYS A 91 3.23 3.78 -8.01
N VAL A 92 2.62 2.60 -7.82
CA VAL A 92 3.33 1.33 -7.67
C VAL A 92 3.94 0.87 -9.00
N ARG A 93 3.16 0.86 -10.09
CA ARG A 93 3.63 0.46 -11.43
C ARG A 93 4.73 1.38 -11.95
N ASN A 94 4.53 2.68 -11.78
CA ASN A 94 5.42 3.71 -12.32
C ASN A 94 6.43 4.20 -11.27
N ARG A 95 6.83 3.40 -10.28
CA ARG A 95 7.75 3.88 -9.22
C ARG A 95 9.04 4.50 -9.78
N ALA A 96 9.61 3.99 -10.87
CA ALA A 96 10.78 4.59 -11.52
C ALA A 96 10.43 5.92 -12.22
N ILE A 97 9.37 5.91 -13.06
CA ILE A 97 8.92 7.06 -13.86
C ILE A 97 8.38 8.20 -12.97
N CYS A 98 7.57 7.90 -11.96
CA CYS A 98 7.07 8.86 -10.97
C CYS A 98 8.20 9.44 -10.11
N ARG A 99 9.24 8.66 -9.76
CA ARG A 99 10.43 9.19 -9.06
C ARG A 99 11.23 10.12 -9.96
N ALA A 100 11.40 9.79 -11.24
CA ALA A 100 12.05 10.66 -12.22
C ALA A 100 11.27 11.97 -12.44
N SER A 101 9.95 11.87 -12.67
CA SER A 101 9.05 13.03 -12.83
C SER A 101 8.98 13.90 -11.57
N MET A 102 8.95 13.32 -10.37
CA MET A 102 9.03 14.09 -9.11
C MET A 102 10.40 14.77 -8.95
N ARG A 103 11.52 14.12 -9.29
CA ARG A 103 12.84 14.77 -9.27
C ARG A 103 12.91 15.93 -10.27
N GLN A 104 12.29 15.78 -11.44
CA GLN A 104 12.23 16.83 -12.46
C GLN A 104 11.34 18.00 -12.03
N LYS A 105 10.19 17.73 -11.41
CA LYS A 105 9.32 18.75 -10.80
C LYS A 105 9.99 19.46 -9.62
N ILE A 106 10.78 18.74 -8.79
CA ILE A 106 11.57 19.36 -7.71
C ILE A 106 12.63 20.29 -8.30
N LYS A 107 13.35 19.88 -9.36
CA LYS A 107 14.32 20.73 -10.07
C LYS A 107 13.65 21.98 -10.64
N ILE A 108 12.53 21.85 -11.36
CA ILE A 108 11.77 23.00 -11.89
C ILE A 108 11.24 23.90 -10.76
N SER A 109 10.78 23.32 -9.64
CA SER A 109 10.33 24.09 -8.48
C SER A 109 11.46 24.77 -7.70
N LYS A 110 12.69 24.22 -7.72
CA LYS A 110 13.88 24.87 -7.16
C LYS A 110 14.28 26.09 -7.98
N TRP A 111 14.21 26.00 -9.31
CA TRP A 111 14.43 27.13 -10.21
C TRP A 111 13.36 28.23 -10.05
N LYS A 112 12.08 27.86 -9.90
CA LYS A 112 11.00 28.83 -9.64
C LYS A 112 10.99 29.40 -8.21
N LYS A 113 11.51 28.69 -7.21
CA LYS A 113 11.60 29.15 -5.82
C LYS A 113 12.75 30.12 -5.56
N ALA A 114 13.78 30.15 -6.41
CA ALA A 114 14.81 31.19 -6.35
C ALA A 114 14.27 32.59 -6.69
N VAL A 115 13.09 32.69 -7.32
CA VAL A 115 12.48 33.94 -7.80
C VAL A 115 11.25 34.36 -6.96
N ALA A 116 10.71 33.50 -6.10
CA ALA A 116 9.49 33.78 -5.35
C ALA A 116 9.70 33.52 -3.85
N ASN A 117 10.38 34.44 -3.19
CA ASN A 117 10.23 34.62 -1.75
C ASN A 117 9.00 35.53 -1.52
N LYS A 118 8.25 35.27 -0.45
CA LYS A 118 7.03 36.00 -0.01
C LYS A 118 5.71 35.48 -0.58
N HIS A 119 5.20 34.42 0.04
CA HIS A 119 3.88 34.41 0.66
C HIS A 119 3.81 33.18 1.59
N ARG A 120 3.90 33.42 2.90
CA ARG A 120 3.48 32.44 3.90
C ARG A 120 1.95 32.32 3.78
N ARG A 121 1.49 31.50 2.82
CA ARG A 121 0.08 31.12 2.77
C ARG A 121 -0.19 30.25 4.00
N ASP A 122 -1.19 30.67 4.76
CA ASP A 122 -1.89 29.83 5.71
C ASP A 122 -2.17 28.48 5.05
N VAL A 123 -1.69 27.39 5.65
CA VAL A 123 -1.81 26.06 5.05
C VAL A 123 -3.25 25.64 5.24
N ASN A 124 -4.09 25.91 4.24
CA ASN A 124 -5.48 25.46 4.25
C ASN A 124 -5.53 23.94 4.47
N GLN A 125 -6.35 23.47 5.41
CA GLN A 125 -6.56 22.05 5.72
C GLN A 125 -6.89 21.22 4.48
N GLU A 126 -7.56 21.83 3.48
CA GLU A 126 -7.79 21.20 2.18
C GLU A 126 -6.49 20.86 1.46
N ASP A 127 -5.53 21.78 1.40
CA ASP A 127 -4.24 21.57 0.73
C ASP A 127 -3.42 20.47 1.39
N GLU A 128 -3.55 20.32 2.71
CA GLU A 128 -2.96 19.21 3.44
C GLU A 128 -3.63 17.88 3.07
N LEU A 129 -4.97 17.84 3.08
CA LEU A 129 -5.72 16.65 2.73
C LEU A 129 -5.42 16.17 1.30
N ARG A 130 -5.31 17.11 0.34
CA ARG A 130 -4.91 16.83 -1.05
C ARG A 130 -3.52 16.20 -1.17
N ARG A 131 -2.61 16.42 -0.21
CA ARG A 131 -1.27 15.82 -0.17
C ARG A 131 -1.28 14.43 0.46
N LEU A 132 -2.15 14.18 1.43
CA LEU A 132 -2.27 12.91 2.14
C LEU A 132 -2.99 11.85 1.31
N VAL A 133 -4.07 12.23 0.62
CA VAL A 133 -4.87 11.31 -0.18
C VAL A 133 -4.20 11.05 -1.53
N PRO A 134 -3.94 9.78 -1.91
CA PRO A 134 -3.40 9.47 -3.23
C PRO A 134 -4.28 10.06 -4.34
N GLY A 135 -3.71 10.89 -5.21
CA GLY A 135 -4.46 11.56 -6.29
C GLY A 135 -5.26 12.80 -5.85
N GLY A 136 -5.25 13.18 -4.57
CA GLY A 136 -6.08 14.28 -4.04
C GLY A 136 -5.85 15.63 -4.71
N LYS A 137 -4.65 15.88 -5.26
CA LYS A 137 -4.34 17.12 -6.00
C LYS A 137 -5.20 17.37 -7.23
N SER A 138 -5.79 16.32 -7.82
CA SER A 138 -6.63 16.43 -9.02
C SER A 138 -8.12 16.20 -8.76
N MET A 139 -8.52 16.10 -7.49
CA MET A 139 -9.93 15.85 -7.12
C MET A 139 -10.65 17.17 -6.82
N ASP A 140 -11.95 17.25 -7.07
CA ASP A 140 -12.79 18.28 -6.46
C ASP A 140 -12.95 18.01 -4.95
N PHE A 141 -13.37 19.01 -4.16
CA PHE A 141 -13.41 18.88 -2.70
C PHE A 141 -14.38 17.79 -2.22
N CYS A 142 -15.56 17.66 -2.85
CA CYS A 142 -16.54 16.63 -2.49
C CYS A 142 -16.00 15.22 -2.72
N LYS A 143 -15.42 14.96 -3.90
CA LYS A 143 -14.75 13.69 -4.21
C LYS A 143 -13.55 13.45 -3.30
N LEU A 144 -12.80 14.49 -2.94
CA LEU A 144 -11.67 14.37 -2.02
C LEU A 144 -12.13 13.83 -0.66
N LEU A 145 -13.23 14.35 -0.11
CA LEU A 145 -13.78 13.87 1.17
C LEU A 145 -14.29 12.43 1.07
N GLU A 146 -15.03 12.08 0.02
CA GLU A 146 -15.54 10.71 -0.18
C GLU A 146 -14.37 9.70 -0.31
N GLU A 147 -13.36 10.03 -1.11
CA GLU A 147 -12.18 9.21 -1.30
C GLU A 147 -11.35 9.12 -0.02
N THR A 148 -11.29 10.17 0.79
CA THR A 148 -10.63 10.18 2.10
C THR A 148 -11.27 9.20 3.05
N ALA A 149 -12.59 9.26 3.25
CA ALA A 149 -13.30 8.36 4.14
C ALA A 149 -13.09 6.90 3.72
N HIS A 150 -13.16 6.64 2.41
CA HIS A 150 -12.91 5.31 1.87
C HIS A 150 -11.44 4.86 2.02
N TYR A 151 -10.48 5.79 1.90
CA TYR A 151 -9.06 5.51 2.07
C TYR A 151 -8.74 5.17 3.53
N ILE A 152 -9.27 5.92 4.50
CA ILE A 152 -9.14 5.63 5.95
C ILE A 152 -9.64 4.21 6.24
N LYS A 153 -10.85 3.86 5.80
CA LYS A 153 -11.40 2.51 5.99
C LYS A 153 -10.49 1.42 5.41
N SER A 154 -9.85 1.72 4.28
CA SER A 154 -8.94 0.78 3.62
C SER A 154 -7.62 0.66 4.36
N LEU A 155 -7.08 1.76 4.92
CA LEU A 155 -5.91 1.74 5.79
C LEU A 155 -6.16 0.96 7.09
N THR A 156 -7.31 1.14 7.73
CA THR A 156 -7.69 0.34 8.89
C THR A 156 -7.71 -1.15 8.55
N THR A 157 -8.29 -1.51 7.40
CA THR A 157 -8.29 -2.88 6.88
C THR A 157 -6.86 -3.37 6.62
N GLN A 158 -5.98 -2.50 6.13
CA GLN A 158 -4.57 -2.81 5.89
C GLN A 158 -3.88 -3.28 7.16
N VAL A 159 -4.01 -2.49 8.22
CA VAL A 159 -3.41 -2.76 9.53
C VAL A 159 -3.99 -4.03 10.14
N GLN A 160 -5.31 -4.24 10.07
CA GLN A 160 -5.97 -5.44 10.61
C GLN A 160 -5.43 -6.74 9.98
N VAL A 161 -5.32 -6.78 8.65
CA VAL A 161 -4.79 -7.96 7.95
C VAL A 161 -3.32 -8.18 8.29
N MET A 162 -2.51 -7.12 8.33
CA MET A 162 -1.08 -7.25 8.66
C MET A 162 -0.86 -7.76 10.08
N ARG A 163 -1.65 -7.27 11.05
CA ARG A 163 -1.64 -7.78 12.44
C ARG A 163 -2.05 -9.25 12.49
N SER A 164 -3.18 -9.61 11.85
CA SER A 164 -3.66 -10.99 11.81
C SER A 164 -2.64 -11.98 11.24
N ILE A 165 -1.90 -11.56 10.20
CA ILE A 165 -0.80 -12.36 9.65
C ILE A 165 0.35 -12.48 10.65
N ALA A 166 0.76 -11.38 11.28
CA ALA A 166 1.84 -11.39 12.26
C ALA A 166 1.51 -12.29 13.46
N ASP A 167 0.33 -12.12 14.05
CA ASP A 167 -0.15 -12.89 15.20
C ASP A 167 -0.19 -14.40 14.90
N TYR A 168 -0.58 -14.78 13.68
CA TYR A 168 -0.57 -16.17 13.22
C TYR A 168 0.83 -16.80 13.17
N TYR A 169 1.87 -16.02 12.85
CA TYR A 169 3.25 -16.50 12.81
C TYR A 169 4.01 -16.29 14.13
N SER A 170 3.40 -15.60 15.10
CA SER A 170 3.91 -15.47 16.48
C SER A 170 3.45 -16.60 17.39
N THR A 171 2.53 -17.44 16.92
CA THR A 171 2.07 -18.67 17.59
C THR A 171 2.84 -19.87 17.06
#